data_AF-A0A661CD72-F1
#
_entry.id   AF-A0A661CD72-F1
#
_cell.length_a   1.000
_cell.length_b   1.000
_cell.length_c   1.000
_cell.angle_alpha   90.00
_cell.angle_beta   90.00
_cell.angle_gamma   90.00
#
_symmetry.space_group_name_H-M   'P 1'
#
loop_
_entity.id
_entity.type
_entity.pdbx_description
1 polymer ?
#
loop_
_entity_poly.entity_id
_entity_poly.type
_entity_poly.pdbx_seq_one_letter_code
_entity_poly.pdbx_strand_id
1 'polypeptide(L)'
;MSHIIEVVFEDVFVDSVGTLLKELCKAGKPITNYSLSADWEIEAEIDWQSAESITQCLKTCTNCWSFFINLSELNIIKHLSIKNCSIQVLQYDLKKYDVNLNFKWEDIRLRDSTDFVETLMKFSRNMAFKYGIMP
;
A
#
# COMPACT_ATOMS: atom_id res chain seq x y z
N MET A 1 -6.00 24.48 -3.40
CA MET A 1 -5.09 23.89 -2.41
C MET A 1 -5.10 22.40 -2.67
N SER A 2 -3.92 21.77 -2.78
CA SER A 2 -3.79 20.32 -2.93
C SER A 2 -3.97 19.69 -1.54
N HIS A 3 -4.89 18.74 -1.41
CA HIS A 3 -5.12 18.00 -0.18
C HIS A 3 -4.57 16.59 -0.35
N ILE A 4 -3.70 16.15 0.56
CA ILE A 4 -3.24 14.77 0.62
C ILE A 4 -4.24 14.00 1.47
N ILE A 5 -4.63 12.83 0.97
CA ILE A 5 -5.43 11.84 1.70
C ILE A 5 -4.53 10.66 2.02
N GLU A 6 -4.62 10.21 3.26
CA GLU A 6 -3.86 9.08 3.78
C GLU A 6 -4.83 8.02 4.31
N VAL A 7 -4.59 6.76 3.94
CA VAL A 7 -5.25 5.60 4.55
C VAL A 7 -4.18 4.77 5.21
N VAL A 8 -4.21 4.69 6.53
CA VAL A 8 -3.22 4.03 7.37
C VAL A 8 -3.79 2.70 7.86
N PHE A 9 -3.08 1.62 7.59
CA PHE A 9 -3.29 0.31 8.20
C PHE A 9 -2.18 0.09 9.22
N GLU A 10 -2.50 0.27 10.50
CA GLU A 10 -1.51 0.17 11.58
C GLU A 10 -1.27 -1.29 11.99
N ASP A 11 -0.07 -1.56 12.52
CA ASP A 11 0.20 -2.78 13.29
C ASP A 11 0.02 -4.10 12.50
N VAL A 12 0.22 -4.07 11.18
CA VAL A 12 0.06 -5.21 10.27
C VAL A 12 1.21 -6.20 10.45
N PHE A 13 0.89 -7.46 10.76
CA PHE A 13 1.89 -8.53 10.87
C PHE A 13 2.59 -8.79 9.52
N VAL A 14 3.90 -9.02 9.55
CA VAL A 14 4.75 -9.22 8.36
C VAL A 14 4.18 -10.20 7.32
N ASP A 15 3.57 -11.30 7.77
CA ASP A 15 3.00 -12.31 6.87
C ASP A 15 1.71 -11.81 6.18
N SER A 16 0.95 -10.92 6.83
CA SER A 16 -0.19 -10.22 6.25
C SER A 16 0.23 -9.09 5.31
N VAL A 17 1.33 -8.38 5.61
CA VAL A 17 1.84 -7.27 4.78
C VAL A 17 2.12 -7.72 3.36
N GLY A 18 2.84 -8.83 3.16
CA GLY A 18 3.14 -9.32 1.82
C GLY A 18 1.90 -9.65 0.99
N THR A 19 0.86 -10.19 1.64
CA THR A 19 -0.42 -10.50 0.98
C THR A 19 -1.21 -9.22 0.67
N LEU A 20 -1.24 -8.27 1.60
CA LEU A 20 -1.86 -6.96 1.41
C LEU A 20 -1.21 -6.20 0.24
N LEU A 21 0.11 -6.12 0.23
CA LEU A 21 0.87 -5.45 -0.84
C LEU A 21 0.68 -6.11 -2.19
N LYS A 22 0.65 -7.44 -2.27
CA LYS A 22 0.31 -8.16 -3.50
C LYS A 22 -1.06 -7.75 -4.03
N GLU A 23 -2.08 -7.65 -3.17
CA GLU A 23 -3.42 -7.26 -3.61
C GLU A 23 -3.49 -5.80 -4.04
N LEU A 24 -2.85 -4.89 -3.31
CA LEU A 24 -2.75 -3.48 -3.67
C LEU A 24 -2.00 -3.29 -5.01
N CYS A 25 -0.88 -3.99 -5.22
CA CYS A 25 -0.11 -3.96 -6.47
C CYS A 25 -0.79 -4.69 -7.63
N LYS A 26 -1.74 -5.59 -7.34
CA LYS A 26 -2.58 -6.21 -8.37
C LYS A 26 -3.69 -5.25 -8.80
N ALA A 27 -4.30 -4.56 -7.84
CA ALA A 27 -5.33 -3.55 -8.08
C ALA A 27 -4.77 -2.25 -8.68
N GLY A 28 -3.50 -1.95 -8.37
CA GLY A 28 -2.79 -0.79 -8.88
C GLY A 28 -1.69 -1.19 -9.85
N LYS A 29 -1.95 -0.95 -11.15
CA LYS A 29 -0.96 -1.20 -12.21
C LYS A 29 -1.00 -0.08 -13.23
N PRO A 30 0.16 0.22 -13.85
CA PRO A 30 1.52 -0.25 -13.52
C PRO A 30 2.13 0.32 -12.22
N ILE A 31 3.10 -0.40 -11.65
CA ILE A 31 4.07 0.14 -10.68
C ILE A 31 5.05 1.00 -11.47
N THR A 32 5.21 2.28 -11.09
CA THR A 32 6.08 3.22 -11.80
C THR A 32 7.51 3.19 -11.26
N ASN A 33 7.67 3.10 -9.94
CA ASN A 33 8.95 2.85 -9.27
C ASN A 33 8.70 2.32 -7.85
N TYR A 34 9.77 1.86 -7.20
CA TYR A 34 9.79 1.55 -5.77
C TYR A 34 11.18 1.88 -5.20
N SER A 35 11.27 2.07 -3.89
CA SER A 35 12.53 2.31 -3.19
C SER A 35 12.51 1.72 -1.78
N LEU A 36 13.60 1.07 -1.39
CA LEU A 36 13.87 0.61 -0.03
C LEU A 36 14.73 1.65 0.67
N SER A 37 14.44 1.97 1.93
CA SER A 37 15.35 2.75 2.78
C SER A 37 16.50 1.93 3.37
N ALA A 38 16.78 0.76 2.77
CA ALA A 38 17.93 -0.05 3.12
C ALA A 38 19.22 0.66 2.67
N ASP A 39 20.31 0.46 3.41
CA ASP A 39 21.65 0.82 2.96
C ASP A 39 21.91 0.21 1.57
N TRP A 40 21.87 1.07 0.54
CA TRP A 40 22.52 1.13 -0.79
C TRP A 40 22.81 -0.14 -1.61
N GLU A 41 22.52 -1.35 -1.13
CA GLU A 41 23.01 -2.61 -1.70
C GLU A 41 21.91 -3.64 -1.98
N ILE A 42 20.63 -3.32 -1.74
CA ILE A 42 19.51 -4.23 -2.05
C ILE A 42 18.78 -3.76 -3.31
N GLU A 43 19.32 -4.10 -4.48
CA GLU A 43 18.54 -4.22 -5.72
C GLU A 43 17.85 -5.60 -5.72
N ALA A 44 16.94 -5.84 -4.77
CA ALA A 44 16.11 -7.04 -4.81
C ALA A 44 15.06 -6.89 -5.91
N GLU A 45 15.14 -7.72 -6.95
CA GLU A 45 14.04 -7.83 -7.90
C GLU A 45 12.84 -8.47 -7.19
N ILE A 46 11.82 -7.66 -6.88
CA ILE A 46 10.61 -8.11 -6.17
C ILE A 46 9.56 -8.53 -7.21
N ASP A 47 9.10 -9.78 -7.14
CA ASP A 47 7.89 -10.20 -7.86
C ASP A 47 6.66 -9.72 -7.10
N TRP A 48 6.13 -8.56 -7.54
CA TRP A 48 4.93 -7.93 -6.99
C TRP A 48 3.64 -8.76 -7.12
N GLN A 49 3.67 -9.89 -7.84
CA GLN A 49 2.55 -10.82 -7.93
C GLN A 49 2.67 -11.98 -6.93
N SER A 50 3.82 -12.11 -6.25
CA SER A 50 4.11 -13.14 -5.26
C SER A 50 4.19 -12.55 -3.85
N ALA A 51 3.25 -12.95 -2.98
CA ALA A 51 3.26 -12.54 -1.58
C ALA A 51 4.52 -13.06 -0.85
N GLU A 52 5.02 -14.24 -1.24
CA GLU A 52 6.25 -14.82 -0.69
C GLU A 52 7.48 -13.98 -1.06
N SER A 53 7.61 -13.55 -2.32
CA SER A 53 8.71 -12.67 -2.76
C SER A 53 8.71 -11.35 -1.99
N ILE A 54 7.55 -10.72 -1.82
CA ILE A 54 7.39 -9.47 -1.06
C ILE A 54 7.76 -9.68 0.42
N THR A 55 7.20 -10.71 1.06
CA THR A 55 7.49 -11.02 2.47
C THR A 55 8.97 -11.34 2.67
N GLN A 56 9.59 -12.05 1.75
CA GLN A 56 11.02 -12.36 1.82
C GLN A 56 11.85 -11.08 1.72
N CYS A 57 11.50 -10.14 0.83
CA CYS A 57 12.15 -8.85 0.76
C CYS A 57 12.05 -8.10 2.11
N LEU A 58 10.86 -8.00 2.69
CA LEU A 58 10.64 -7.34 3.99
C LEU A 58 11.44 -8.01 5.12
N LYS A 59 11.52 -9.34 5.16
CA LYS A 59 12.29 -10.09 6.17
C LYS A 59 13.80 -9.96 6.00
N THR A 60 14.28 -9.87 4.77
CA THR A 60 15.72 -9.81 4.45
C THR A 60 16.29 -8.41 4.69
N CYS A 61 15.46 -7.38 4.55
CA CYS A 61 15.86 -6.00 4.73
C CYS A 61 15.78 -5.58 6.21
N THR A 62 16.60 -6.20 7.08
CA THR A 62 16.57 -5.96 8.54
C THR A 62 16.93 -4.54 8.98
N ASN A 63 17.60 -3.76 8.11
CA ASN A 63 17.90 -2.33 8.31
C ASN A 63 16.97 -1.41 7.52
N CYS A 64 15.93 -1.93 6.86
CA CYS A 64 15.02 -1.14 6.04
C CYS A 64 13.79 -0.72 6.86
N TRP A 65 13.91 0.45 7.47
CA TRP A 65 12.87 1.05 8.31
C TRP A 65 11.62 1.48 7.53
N SER A 66 11.76 1.66 6.21
CA SER A 66 10.69 2.13 5.33
C SER A 66 10.84 1.63 3.89
N PHE A 67 9.71 1.34 3.26
CA PHE A 67 9.63 0.91 1.88
C PHE A 67 8.55 1.71 1.15
N PHE A 68 8.83 2.12 -0.09
CA PHE A 68 7.92 2.93 -0.88
C PHE A 68 7.66 2.28 -2.24
N ILE A 69 6.40 2.27 -2.66
CA ILE A 69 5.93 1.80 -3.96
C ILE A 69 5.10 2.92 -4.57
N ASN A 70 5.38 3.35 -5.80
CA ASN A 70 4.47 4.23 -6.52
C ASN A 70 3.72 3.48 -7.61
N LEU A 71 2.41 3.70 -7.64
CA LEU A 71 1.47 3.16 -8.59
C LEU A 71 1.00 4.29 -9.50
N SER A 72 0.93 4.05 -10.81
CA SER A 72 0.36 5.04 -11.73
C SER A 72 -1.14 5.24 -11.48
N GLU A 73 -1.84 4.18 -11.08
CA GLU A 73 -3.26 4.17 -10.76
C GLU A 73 -3.56 3.00 -9.81
N LEU A 74 -4.45 3.21 -8.84
CA LEU A 74 -5.01 2.21 -7.93
C LEU A 74 -6.52 2.11 -8.16
N ASN A 75 -7.01 0.93 -8.54
CA ASN A 75 -8.44 0.69 -8.76
C ASN A 75 -9.06 0.02 -7.54
N ILE A 76 -9.78 0.81 -6.72
CA ILE A 76 -10.39 0.33 -5.47
C ILE A 76 -11.71 -0.42 -5.76
N ILE A 77 -12.57 0.18 -6.57
CA ILE A 77 -13.83 -0.40 -7.07
C ILE A 77 -14.06 0.03 -8.51
N LYS A 78 -15.02 -0.58 -9.22
CA LYS A 78 -15.33 -0.33 -10.64
C LYS A 78 -15.51 1.15 -11.03
N HIS A 79 -15.81 2.03 -10.07
CA HIS A 79 -16.08 3.45 -10.28
C HIS A 79 -15.16 4.39 -9.49
N LEU A 80 -14.14 3.85 -8.82
CA LEU A 80 -13.16 4.64 -8.06
C LEU A 80 -11.75 4.19 -8.44
N SER A 81 -11.07 5.06 -9.19
CA SER A 81 -9.64 4.93 -9.45
C SER A 81 -8.89 6.16 -8.92
N ILE A 82 -7.68 5.91 -8.42
CA ILE A 82 -6.81 6.92 -7.81
C ILE A 82 -5.50 6.93 -8.57
N LYS A 83 -5.19 8.02 -9.25
CA LYS A 83 -3.90 8.18 -9.93
C LYS A 83 -2.77 8.44 -8.95
N ASN A 84 -1.53 8.17 -9.40
CA ASN A 84 -0.31 8.56 -8.69
C ASN A 84 -0.33 8.19 -7.19
N CYS A 85 -0.82 6.98 -6.91
CA CYS A 85 -0.98 6.51 -5.54
C CYS A 85 0.35 5.94 -5.04
N SER A 86 0.80 6.40 -3.89
CA SER A 86 1.98 5.86 -3.22
C SER A 86 1.55 4.92 -2.10
N ILE A 87 2.28 3.81 -1.96
CA ILE A 87 2.20 2.91 -0.81
C ILE A 87 3.49 3.08 -0.04
N GLN A 88 3.40 3.49 1.21
CA GLN A 88 4.51 3.51 2.13
C GLN A 88 4.32 2.39 3.16
N VAL A 89 5.38 1.66 3.46
CA VAL A 89 5.40 0.59 4.45
C VAL A 89 6.46 0.96 5.47
N LEU A 90 6.10 1.10 6.73
CA LEU A 90 6.99 1.53 7.81
C LEU A 90 7.15 0.39 8.80
N GLN A 91 8.39 0.03 9.13
CA GLN A 91 8.66 -0.97 10.16
C GLN A 91 8.73 -0.28 11.53
N TYR A 92 7.80 -0.63 12.42
CA TYR A 92 7.80 -0.11 13.80
C TYR A 92 8.50 -1.06 14.78
N ASP A 93 8.34 -2.37 14.57
CA ASP A 93 8.98 -3.45 15.33
C ASP A 93 9.41 -4.58 14.36
N LEU A 94 10.18 -5.55 14.83
CA LEU A 94 10.69 -6.68 14.04
C LEU A 94 9.60 -7.49 13.32
N LYS A 95 8.34 -7.39 13.73
CA LYS A 95 7.23 -8.20 13.19
C LYS A 95 6.02 -7.41 12.69
N LYS A 96 5.95 -6.11 12.95
CA LYS A 96 4.79 -5.28 12.67
C LYS A 96 5.16 -4.08 11.82
N TYR A 97 4.27 -3.75 10.88
CA TYR A 97 4.44 -2.68 9.92
C TYR A 97 3.17 -1.87 9.81
N ASP A 98 3.33 -0.57 9.59
CA ASP A 98 2.25 0.28 9.12
C ASP A 98 2.26 0.33 7.60
N VAL A 99 1.09 0.25 6.98
CA VAL A 99 0.94 0.37 5.52
C VAL A 99 0.06 1.57 5.21
N ASN A 100 0.64 2.56 4.55
CA ASN A 100 0.03 3.86 4.27
C ASN A 100 -0.22 3.99 2.77
N LEU A 101 -1.45 4.26 2.38
CA LEU A 101 -1.80 4.69 1.02
C LEU A 101 -1.87 6.21 1.01
N ASN A 102 -1.05 6.88 0.19
CA ASN A 102 -1.07 8.34 0.07
C ASN A 102 -1.34 8.76 -1.38
N PHE A 103 -2.29 9.67 -1.54
CA PHE A 103 -2.69 10.21 -2.84
C PHE A 103 -3.32 11.60 -2.68
N LYS A 104 -3.37 12.37 -3.76
CA LYS A 104 -3.96 13.70 -3.73
C LYS A 104 -5.44 13.66 -4.10
N TRP A 105 -6.22 14.60 -3.56
CA TRP A 105 -7.63 14.74 -3.90
C TRP A 105 -7.85 14.88 -5.42
N GLU A 106 -7.02 15.67 -6.09
CA GLU A 106 -7.08 15.88 -7.55
C GLU A 106 -6.77 14.63 -8.39
N ASP A 107 -6.12 13.62 -7.81
CA ASP A 107 -5.80 12.37 -8.49
C ASP A 107 -6.96 11.36 -8.47
N ILE A 108 -8.04 11.66 -7.73
CA ILE A 108 -9.21 10.80 -7.62
C ILE A 108 -10.11 10.97 -8.85
N ARG A 109 -10.33 9.89 -9.57
CA ARG A 109 -11.33 9.82 -10.65
C ARG A 109 -12.61 9.18 -10.12
N LEU A 110 -13.50 10.03 -9.62
CA LEU A 110 -14.87 9.66 -9.26
C LEU A 110 -15.83 10.02 -10.37
N ARG A 111 -16.84 9.16 -10.60
CA ARG A 111 -18.01 9.53 -11.41
C ARG A 111 -19.11 10.23 -10.60
N ASP A 112 -19.10 10.12 -9.27
CA ASP A 112 -20.09 10.74 -8.37
C ASP A 112 -19.44 11.06 -7.00
N SER A 113 -19.50 12.31 -6.52
CA SER A 113 -18.63 12.82 -5.45
C SER A 113 -19.09 12.54 -4.01
N THR A 114 -20.38 12.25 -3.80
CA THR A 114 -20.99 12.21 -2.45
C THR A 114 -20.61 10.95 -1.66
N ASP A 115 -20.28 9.85 -2.35
CA ASP A 115 -20.00 8.54 -1.76
C ASP A 115 -18.51 8.23 -1.55
N PHE A 116 -17.60 9.16 -1.82
CA PHE A 116 -16.16 8.86 -1.82
C PHE A 116 -15.65 8.42 -0.45
N VAL A 117 -15.91 9.20 0.60
CA VAL A 117 -15.41 8.90 1.95
C VAL A 117 -15.98 7.59 2.45
N GLU A 118 -17.29 7.35 2.26
CA GLU A 118 -17.93 6.09 2.65
C GLU A 118 -17.37 4.89 1.88
N THR A 119 -17.14 5.06 0.57
CA THR A 119 -16.52 4.03 -0.27
C THR A 119 -15.11 3.70 0.22
N LEU A 120 -14.31 4.73 0.51
CA LEU A 120 -12.95 4.57 1.00
C LEU A 120 -12.96 3.88 2.38
N MET A 121 -13.81 4.32 3.30
CA MET A 121 -13.97 3.69 4.61
C MET A 121 -14.40 2.22 4.49
N LYS A 122 -15.34 1.90 3.60
CA LYS A 122 -15.80 0.53 3.37
C LYS A 122 -14.69 -0.34 2.79
N PHE A 123 -13.91 0.19 1.85
CA PHE A 123 -12.72 -0.46 1.33
C PHE A 123 -11.71 -0.75 2.44
N SER A 124 -11.33 0.27 3.23
CA SER A 124 -10.36 0.12 4.31
C SER A 124 -10.80 -0.89 5.34
N ARG A 125 -12.08 -0.86 5.78
CA ARG A 125 -12.63 -1.85 6.72
C ARG A 125 -12.58 -3.27 6.18
N ASN A 126 -12.93 -3.47 4.91
CA ASN A 126 -12.90 -4.78 4.27
C ASN A 126 -11.47 -5.33 4.18
N MET A 127 -10.51 -4.48 3.81
CA MET A 127 -9.09 -4.85 3.80
C MET A 127 -8.60 -5.18 5.21
N ALA A 128 -8.89 -4.32 6.19
CA ALA A 128 -8.49 -4.52 7.57
C ALA A 128 -9.01 -5.86 8.13
N PHE A 129 -10.30 -6.12 7.98
CA PHE A 129 -10.93 -7.38 8.40
C PHE A 129 -10.30 -8.60 7.73
N LYS A 130 -10.06 -8.53 6.41
CA LYS A 130 -9.48 -9.63 5.63
C LYS A 130 -8.08 -10.03 6.11
N TYR A 131 -7.30 -9.07 6.61
CA TYR A 131 -5.91 -9.28 7.02
C TYR A 131 -5.70 -9.31 8.53
N GLY A 132 -6.78 -9.35 9.30
CA GLY A 132 -6.73 -9.40 10.77
C GLY A 132 -6.18 -8.12 11.40
N ILE A 133 -6.30 -6.99 10.71
CA ILE A 133 -5.91 -5.67 11.20
C ILE A 133 -7.06 -5.17 12.06
N MET A 134 -6.81 -4.96 13.35
CA MET A 134 -7.85 -4.49 14.28
C MET A 134 -8.20 -3.02 13.95
N PRO A 135 -9.48 -2.67 13.81
CA PRO A 135 -9.93 -1.30 13.57
C PRO A 135 -9.90 -0.41 14.82
#